data_AF-A0A4Q4YKP9-F1
#
_entry.id   AF-A0A4Q4YKP9-F1
#
_cell.length_a   1.000
_cell.length_b   1.000
_cell.length_c   1.000
_cell.angle_alpha   90.00
_cell.angle_beta   90.00
_cell.angle_gamma   90.00
#
_symmetry.space_group_name_H-M   'P 1'
#
loop_
_entity.id
_entity.type
_entity.pdbx_description
1 polymer ?
#
loop_
_entity_poly.entity_id
_entity_poly.type
_entity_poly.pdbx_seq_one_letter_code
_entity_poly.pdbx_strand_id
1 'polypeptide(L)'
;MALLMSQTQTGGSSLPFNMAIFVSAFLPHSLDCGTITWTRSTVDNKLLGTHIHGRSCGTLCDEHGWEVDSRTSTEFEMVTAHQDTLDFPVELMLRYSPDTDKTQINIPSVHVRGRKEPYDFVNDRMMRFFDAATSREMTHRGGHHFPRFHEELVEFAEMVIEAAHMI
;
A
#
# COMPACT_ATOMS: atom_id res chain seq x y z
N MET A 1 -4.51 8.03 0.63
CA MET A 1 -4.02 7.34 -0.59
C MET A 1 -5.13 7.01 -1.59
N ALA A 2 -6.22 6.29 -1.24
CA ALA A 2 -7.28 5.97 -2.21
C ALA A 2 -7.89 7.21 -2.91
N LEU A 3 -8.11 8.30 -2.16
CA LEU A 3 -8.53 9.60 -2.73
C LEU A 3 -7.48 10.21 -3.66
N LEU A 4 -6.18 10.06 -3.35
CA LEU A 4 -5.09 10.53 -4.21
C LEU A 4 -5.08 9.78 -5.54
N MET A 5 -5.14 8.45 -5.47
CA MET A 5 -5.15 7.57 -6.64
C MET A 5 -6.34 7.84 -7.56
N SER A 6 -7.54 7.99 -6.98
CA SER A 6 -8.76 8.30 -7.74
C SER A 6 -8.68 9.66 -8.45
N GLN A 7 -8.06 10.66 -7.83
CA GLN A 7 -7.90 11.99 -8.43
C GLN A 7 -6.86 11.99 -9.55
N THR A 8 -5.73 11.32 -9.34
CA THR A 8 -4.71 11.18 -10.40
C THR A 8 -5.24 10.47 -11.65
N GLN A 9 -6.20 9.55 -11.49
CA GLN A 9 -6.84 8.84 -12.59
C GLN A 9 -7.93 9.65 -13.30
N THR A 10 -8.54 10.65 -12.65
CA THR A 10 -9.68 11.40 -13.19
C THR A 10 -9.31 12.75 -13.80
N GLY A 11 -8.04 13.17 -13.71
CA GLY A 11 -7.54 14.41 -14.35
C GLY A 11 -8.21 15.69 -13.84
N GLY A 12 -8.85 15.64 -12.67
CA GLY A 12 -9.64 16.73 -12.08
C GLY A 12 -8.81 17.81 -11.38
N SER A 13 -9.48 18.94 -11.12
CA SER A 13 -8.97 20.19 -10.51
C SER A 13 -8.13 20.00 -9.24
N SER A 14 -7.33 21.04 -8.91
CA SER A 14 -6.49 21.17 -7.71
C SER A 14 -7.02 20.38 -6.51
N LEU A 15 -6.18 19.46 -6.00
CA LEU A 15 -6.50 18.65 -4.84
C LEU A 15 -6.88 19.56 -3.66
N PRO A 16 -7.83 19.16 -2.78
CA PRO A 16 -8.23 19.97 -1.63
C PRO A 16 -7.14 20.05 -0.55
N PHE A 17 -5.97 19.47 -0.79
CA PHE A 17 -4.82 19.43 0.10
C PHE A 17 -3.54 19.71 -0.70
N ASN A 18 -2.61 20.41 -0.06
CA ASN A 18 -1.35 20.84 -0.68
C ASN A 18 -0.20 19.87 -0.43
N MET A 19 -0.37 18.90 0.47
CA MET A 19 0.66 17.93 0.87
C MET A 19 0.01 16.70 1.53
N ALA A 20 0.71 15.57 1.50
CA ALA A 20 0.35 14.37 2.26
C ALA A 20 1.48 13.93 3.20
N ILE A 21 1.14 13.50 4.42
CA ILE A 21 2.08 12.89 5.36
C ILE A 21 1.63 11.46 5.63
N PHE A 22 2.53 10.51 5.43
CA PHE A 22 2.33 9.10 5.68
C PHE A 22 3.23 8.67 6.83
N VAL A 23 2.64 8.09 7.87
CA VAL A 23 3.39 7.53 9.00
C VAL A 23 3.01 6.08 9.15
N SER A 24 3.98 5.18 8.99
CA SER A 24 3.76 3.74 9.03
C SER A 24 2.58 3.30 8.15
N ALA A 25 2.52 3.81 6.93
CA ALA A 25 1.37 3.60 6.04
C ALA A 25 1.45 2.27 5.30
N PHE A 26 0.27 1.72 4.98
CA PHE A 26 0.13 0.54 4.13
C PHE A 26 -0.34 0.92 2.72
N LEU A 27 -0.05 0.05 1.75
CA LEU A 27 -0.62 0.17 0.41
C LEU A 27 -2.16 0.12 0.47
N PRO A 28 -2.87 1.07 -0.15
CA PRO A 28 -4.33 1.09 -0.15
C PRO A 28 -4.91 -0.06 -0.97
N HIS A 29 -6.11 -0.49 -0.59
CA HIS A 29 -6.94 -1.33 -1.45
C HIS A 29 -7.48 -0.55 -2.64
N SER A 30 -7.53 -1.20 -3.80
CA SER A 30 -8.18 -0.70 -5.00
C SER A 30 -9.63 -1.19 -5.04
N LEU A 31 -10.56 -0.25 -5.18
CA LEU A 31 -11.99 -0.56 -5.30
C LEU A 31 -12.35 -1.08 -6.69
N ASP A 32 -11.52 -0.81 -7.70
CA ASP A 32 -11.80 -1.16 -9.08
C ASP A 32 -11.14 -2.47 -9.54
N CYS A 33 -10.22 -3.02 -8.73
CA CYS A 33 -9.50 -4.25 -9.05
C CYS A 33 -10.29 -5.53 -8.70
N GLY A 34 -11.34 -5.41 -7.88
CA GLY A 34 -12.14 -6.55 -7.40
C GLY A 34 -11.54 -7.23 -6.17
N THR A 35 -11.89 -8.50 -5.96
CA THR A 35 -11.51 -9.27 -4.77
C THR A 35 -10.92 -10.63 -5.11
N ILE A 36 -10.06 -11.14 -4.22
CA ILE A 36 -9.62 -12.53 -4.22
C ILE A 36 -10.35 -13.27 -3.11
N THR A 37 -10.94 -14.39 -3.47
CA THR A 37 -11.52 -15.34 -2.52
C THR A 37 -10.55 -16.49 -2.33
N TRP A 38 -10.05 -16.66 -1.11
CA TRP A 38 -9.26 -17.83 -0.72
C TRP A 38 -10.17 -18.89 -0.12
N THR A 39 -10.09 -20.09 -0.65
CA THR A 39 -10.80 -21.28 -0.17
C THR A 39 -9.81 -22.33 0.30
N ARG A 40 -10.13 -23.03 1.38
CA ARG A 40 -9.35 -24.18 1.85
C ARG A 40 -9.86 -25.44 1.15
N SER A 41 -8.99 -26.08 0.37
CA SER A 41 -9.26 -27.35 -0.27
C SER A 41 -9.55 -28.43 0.77
N THR A 42 -10.68 -29.12 0.62
CA THR A 42 -11.08 -30.22 1.51
C THR A 42 -10.29 -31.51 1.27
N VAL A 43 -9.53 -31.58 0.17
CA VAL A 43 -8.79 -32.78 -0.24
C VAL A 43 -7.34 -32.76 0.27
N ASP A 44 -6.66 -31.61 0.14
CA ASP A 44 -5.22 -31.49 0.44
C ASP A 44 -4.89 -30.30 1.36
N ASN A 45 -5.89 -29.64 1.93
CA ASN A 45 -5.74 -28.46 2.81
C ASN A 45 -5.01 -27.28 2.18
N LYS A 46 -4.80 -27.26 0.86
CA LYS A 46 -4.17 -26.11 0.20
C LYS A 46 -5.15 -24.96 0.04
N LEU A 47 -4.60 -23.74 0.01
CA LEU A 47 -5.35 -22.54 -0.30
C LEU A 47 -5.48 -22.38 -1.81
N LEU A 48 -6.71 -22.19 -2.28
CA LEU A 48 -7.04 -21.95 -3.68
C LEU A 48 -7.62 -20.54 -3.81
N GLY A 49 -6.96 -19.69 -4.60
CA GLY A 49 -7.36 -18.32 -4.85
C GLY A 49 -8.23 -18.21 -6.09
N THR A 50 -9.41 -17.62 -5.97
CA THR A 50 -10.30 -17.29 -7.09
C THR A 50 -10.47 -15.78 -7.19
N HIS A 51 -10.22 -15.21 -8.35
CA HIS A 51 -10.38 -13.76 -8.58
C HIS A 51 -11.77 -13.42 -9.09
N ILE A 52 -12.40 -12.45 -8.42
CA ILE A 52 -13.62 -11.81 -8.85
C ILE A 52 -13.22 -10.48 -9.46
N HIS A 53 -13.27 -10.40 -10.79
CA HIS A 53 -12.83 -9.23 -11.54
C HIS A 53 -13.63 -7.96 -11.18
N GLY A 54 -12.90 -6.89 -10.89
CA GLY A 54 -13.45 -5.54 -10.81
C GLY A 54 -13.51 -4.84 -12.17
N ARG A 55 -13.82 -3.54 -12.16
CA ARG A 55 -14.03 -2.73 -13.38
C ARG A 55 -12.75 -2.45 -14.16
N SER A 56 -11.60 -2.34 -13.49
CA SER A 56 -10.36 -1.87 -14.13
C SER A 56 -9.12 -2.50 -13.51
N CYS A 57 -9.11 -3.82 -13.38
CA CYS A 57 -7.84 -4.52 -13.24
C CYS A 57 -7.24 -4.64 -14.65
N GLY A 58 -6.01 -4.16 -14.86
CA GLY A 58 -5.25 -4.44 -16.09
C GLY A 58 -5.11 -5.94 -16.34
N THR A 59 -4.41 -6.37 -17.38
CA THR A 59 -4.14 -7.82 -17.61
C THR A 59 -3.50 -8.41 -16.36
N LEU A 60 -4.31 -9.18 -15.62
CA LEU A 60 -3.93 -9.82 -14.39
C LEU A 60 -3.17 -11.09 -14.68
N CYS A 61 -2.51 -11.63 -13.66
CA CYS A 61 -2.08 -13.03 -13.68
C CYS A 61 -3.34 -13.89 -13.71
N ASP A 62 -3.91 -14.01 -14.90
CA ASP A 62 -4.97 -14.95 -15.18
C ASP A 62 -4.37 -16.34 -14.93
N GLU A 63 -4.92 -16.97 -13.91
CA GLU A 63 -4.90 -18.40 -13.60
C GLU A 63 -3.90 -18.93 -12.56
N HIS A 64 -2.65 -18.48 -12.41
CA HIS A 64 -1.74 -19.12 -11.43
C HIS A 64 -0.65 -18.17 -10.88
N GLY A 65 -0.67 -17.86 -9.57
CA GLY A 65 0.38 -17.10 -8.89
C GLY A 65 -0.06 -16.00 -7.91
N TRP A 66 -1.28 -16.05 -7.36
CA TRP A 66 -1.75 -15.05 -6.37
C TRP A 66 -0.96 -15.07 -5.06
N GLU A 67 -0.32 -16.19 -4.74
CA GLU A 67 0.60 -16.34 -3.62
C GLU A 67 1.87 -15.49 -3.76
N VAL A 68 2.27 -15.16 -4.99
CA VAL A 68 3.47 -14.36 -5.30
C VAL A 68 3.14 -12.99 -5.89
N ASP A 69 1.86 -12.71 -6.19
CA ASP A 69 1.41 -11.43 -6.73
C ASP A 69 1.58 -10.31 -5.70
N SER A 70 2.19 -9.20 -6.12
CA SER A 70 2.52 -8.08 -5.22
C SER A 70 1.32 -7.41 -4.57
N ARG A 71 0.09 -7.69 -5.04
CA ARG A 71 -1.17 -7.14 -4.51
C ARG A 71 -1.82 -8.01 -3.44
N THR A 72 -1.39 -9.26 -3.29
CA THR A 72 -2.03 -10.29 -2.45
C THR A 72 -1.06 -11.12 -1.63
N SER A 73 0.25 -11.07 -1.93
CA SER A 73 1.24 -11.94 -1.29
C SER A 73 1.27 -11.80 0.23
N THR A 74 1.15 -10.57 0.75
CA THR A 74 1.12 -10.31 2.19
C THR A 74 -0.13 -10.90 2.85
N GLU A 75 -1.29 -10.70 2.24
CA GLU A 75 -2.53 -11.31 2.69
C GLU A 75 -2.46 -12.83 2.64
N PHE A 76 -1.88 -13.40 1.59
CA PHE A 76 -1.69 -14.83 1.45
C PHE A 76 -0.81 -15.40 2.57
N GLU A 77 0.30 -14.75 2.90
CA GLU A 77 1.16 -15.12 4.04
C GLU A 77 0.37 -15.09 5.36
N MET A 78 -0.44 -14.05 5.58
CA MET A 78 -1.27 -13.93 6.78
C MET A 78 -2.35 -15.01 6.86
N VAL A 79 -3.07 -15.27 5.77
CA VAL A 79 -4.09 -16.32 5.70
C VAL A 79 -3.45 -17.69 5.93
N THR A 80 -2.28 -17.94 5.35
CA THR A 80 -1.53 -19.18 5.54
C THR A 80 -1.08 -19.37 6.98
N ALA A 81 -0.53 -18.32 7.61
CA ALA A 81 -0.06 -18.36 8.99
C ALA A 81 -1.19 -18.59 10.02
N HIS A 82 -2.42 -18.20 9.68
CA HIS A 82 -3.58 -18.25 10.57
C HIS A 82 -4.70 -19.18 10.08
N GLN A 83 -4.43 -20.03 9.09
CA GLN A 83 -5.44 -20.86 8.40
C GLN A 83 -6.26 -21.80 9.30
N ASP A 84 -5.74 -22.17 10.47
CA ASP A 84 -6.45 -23.04 11.42
C ASP A 84 -7.39 -22.27 12.36
N THR A 85 -7.33 -20.94 12.32
CA THR A 85 -8.14 -20.03 13.15
C THR A 85 -9.11 -19.18 12.34
N LEU A 86 -9.08 -19.28 11.01
CA LEU A 86 -9.91 -18.52 10.09
C LEU A 86 -11.11 -19.33 9.62
N ASP A 87 -12.25 -18.66 9.48
CA ASP A 87 -13.41 -19.20 8.77
C ASP A 87 -13.22 -19.00 7.26
N PHE A 88 -13.45 -20.05 6.48
CA PHE A 88 -13.36 -20.02 5.02
C PHE A 88 -14.76 -20.01 4.37
N PRO A 89 -14.95 -19.30 3.23
CA PRO A 89 -13.93 -18.60 2.44
C PRO A 89 -13.48 -17.26 3.05
N VAL A 90 -12.24 -16.85 2.75
CA VAL A 90 -11.70 -15.54 3.12
C VAL A 90 -11.69 -14.64 1.88
N GLU A 91 -12.42 -13.52 1.94
CA GLU A 91 -12.47 -12.53 0.86
C GLU A 91 -11.54 -11.35 1.15
N LEU A 92 -10.71 -11.00 0.17
CA LEU A 92 -9.69 -9.97 0.30
C LEU A 92 -9.75 -9.02 -0.88
N MET A 93 -9.72 -7.72 -0.60
CA MET A 93 -9.59 -6.70 -1.64
C MET A 93 -8.16 -6.67 -2.18
N LEU A 94 -8.01 -6.43 -3.48
CA LEU A 94 -6.69 -6.23 -4.07
C LEU A 94 -6.11 -4.88 -3.69
N ARG A 95 -4.81 -4.82 -3.41
CA ARG A 95 -4.09 -3.55 -3.22
C ARG A 95 -3.70 -2.89 -4.54
N TYR A 96 -3.50 -1.58 -4.52
CA TYR A 96 -2.76 -0.91 -5.59
C TYR A 96 -1.32 -1.42 -5.61
N SER A 97 -0.78 -1.69 -6.80
CA SER A 97 0.62 -2.07 -7.00
C SER A 97 1.31 -1.14 -8.00
N PRO A 98 2.48 -0.57 -7.67
CA PRO A 98 3.24 0.29 -8.58
C PRO A 98 3.83 -0.49 -9.77
N ASP A 99 3.74 -1.82 -9.74
CA ASP A 99 4.14 -2.68 -10.84
C ASP A 99 3.09 -2.65 -11.97
N THR A 100 1.81 -2.54 -11.60
CA THR A 100 0.67 -2.54 -12.54
C THR A 100 0.04 -1.17 -12.75
N ASP A 101 0.02 -0.32 -11.72
CA ASP A 101 -0.46 1.05 -11.80
C ASP A 101 0.75 2.00 -11.81
N LYS A 102 1.02 2.61 -12.97
CA LYS A 102 2.16 3.51 -13.18
C LYS A 102 1.85 4.97 -12.87
N THR A 103 0.63 5.25 -12.42
CA THR A 103 0.20 6.60 -12.08
C THR A 103 1.09 7.18 -10.98
N GLN A 104 1.66 8.35 -11.26
CA GLN A 104 2.46 9.10 -10.29
C GLN A 104 1.59 10.18 -9.65
N ILE A 105 1.59 10.21 -8.33
CA ILE A 105 1.00 11.26 -7.52
C ILE A 105 2.03 12.37 -7.39
N ASN A 106 1.75 13.48 -8.07
CA ASN A 106 2.59 14.67 -8.01
C ASN A 106 2.05 15.68 -6.98
N ILE A 107 2.25 15.37 -5.71
CA ILE A 107 2.09 16.32 -4.61
C ILE A 107 3.28 16.23 -3.67
N PRO A 108 3.60 17.33 -2.97
CA PRO A 108 4.44 17.26 -1.79
C PRO A 108 4.04 16.13 -0.86
N SER A 109 4.98 15.25 -0.51
CA SER A 109 4.71 14.17 0.42
C SER A 109 5.89 13.84 1.33
N VAL A 110 5.56 13.47 2.57
CA VAL A 110 6.51 13.04 3.58
C VAL A 110 6.13 11.63 4.03
N HIS A 111 7.10 10.71 3.98
CA HIS A 111 6.92 9.31 4.31
C HIS A 111 7.83 8.96 5.49
N VAL A 112 7.21 8.59 6.60
CA VAL A 112 7.89 8.33 7.87
C VAL A 112 7.74 6.86 8.22
N ARG A 113 8.87 6.15 8.37
CA ARG A 113 8.87 4.74 8.78
C ARG A 113 9.71 4.45 10.02
N GLY A 114 9.27 3.48 10.81
CA GLY A 114 10.04 2.95 11.92
C GLY A 114 11.01 1.87 11.45
N ARG A 115 12.26 1.89 11.93
CA ARG A 115 13.27 0.84 11.64
C ARG A 115 12.91 -0.54 12.18
N LYS A 116 11.93 -0.61 13.09
CA LYS A 116 11.39 -1.86 13.65
C LYS A 116 10.01 -2.21 13.06
N GLU A 117 9.65 -1.61 11.93
CA GLU A 117 8.41 -1.91 11.21
C GLU A 117 8.52 -3.29 10.54
N PRO A 118 7.65 -4.26 10.89
CA PRO A 118 7.67 -5.59 10.25
C PRO A 118 7.28 -5.57 8.76
N TYR A 119 6.69 -4.47 8.28
CA TYR A 119 6.18 -4.33 6.92
C TYR A 119 7.03 -3.42 6.02
N ASP A 120 8.36 -3.44 6.20
CA ASP A 120 9.27 -2.51 5.51
C ASP A 120 9.16 -2.53 3.97
N PHE A 121 8.89 -3.71 3.40
CA PHE A 121 8.67 -3.88 1.96
C PHE A 121 7.47 -3.10 1.40
N VAL A 122 6.52 -2.70 2.25
CA VAL A 122 5.33 -1.95 1.86
C VAL A 122 5.67 -0.48 1.62
N ASN A 123 6.62 0.09 2.37
CA ASN A 123 6.99 1.49 2.29
C ASN A 123 7.67 1.82 0.95
N ASP A 124 8.63 0.99 0.53
CA ASP A 124 9.30 1.14 -0.76
C ASP A 124 8.32 1.10 -1.94
N ARG A 125 7.31 0.22 -1.85
CA ARG A 125 6.25 0.15 -2.87
C ARG A 125 5.34 1.37 -2.85
N MET A 126 5.03 1.90 -1.67
CA MET A 126 4.23 3.12 -1.54
C MET A 126 4.96 4.33 -2.14
N MET A 127 6.25 4.48 -1.87
CA MET A 127 7.09 5.56 -2.41
C MET A 127 7.08 5.59 -3.94
N ARG A 128 7.01 4.43 -4.60
CA ARG A 128 6.96 4.34 -6.07
C ARG A 128 5.70 4.91 -6.71
N PHE A 129 4.68 5.26 -5.93
CA PHE A 129 3.51 6.00 -6.42
C PHE A 129 3.68 7.51 -6.40
N PHE A 130 4.74 8.04 -5.80
CA PHE A 130 4.95 9.48 -5.67
C PHE A 130 6.13 9.94 -6.53
N ASP A 131 6.01 11.15 -7.06
CA ASP A 131 7.13 11.76 -7.77
C ASP A 131 8.32 11.97 -6.81
N ALA A 132 9.49 11.50 -7.21
CA ALA A 132 10.72 11.64 -6.43
C ALA A 132 11.12 13.12 -6.22
N ALA A 133 10.72 14.02 -7.11
CA ALA A 133 10.98 15.45 -6.97
C ALA A 133 10.23 16.07 -5.80
N THR A 134 9.01 15.58 -5.52
CA THR A 134 8.09 16.14 -4.52
C THR A 134 7.88 15.24 -3.29
N SER A 135 8.58 14.11 -3.20
CA SER A 135 8.52 13.20 -2.05
C SER A 135 9.79 13.22 -1.21
N ARG A 136 9.62 13.03 0.09
CA ARG A 136 10.70 12.86 1.08
C ARG A 136 10.42 11.68 1.98
N GLU A 137 11.48 11.01 2.41
CA GLU A 137 11.41 9.84 3.29
C GLU A 137 12.34 10.04 4.50
N MET A 138 11.87 9.67 5.69
CA MET A 138 12.69 9.53 6.89
C MET A 138 12.47 8.19 7.59
N THR A 139 13.49 7.77 8.33
CA THR A 139 13.39 6.61 9.23
C THR A 139 13.60 7.03 10.69
N HIS A 140 12.82 6.46 11.61
CA HIS A 140 13.00 6.67 13.05
C HIS A 140 13.22 5.33 13.77
N ARG A 141 13.73 5.35 15.01
CA ARG A 141 14.13 4.11 15.72
C ARG A 141 13.00 3.21 16.23
N GLY A 142 11.75 3.64 16.02
CA GLY A 142 10.54 2.98 16.52
C GLY A 142 10.02 1.89 15.58
N GLY A 143 8.81 1.42 15.87
CA GLY A 143 8.02 0.53 15.00
C GLY A 143 6.84 1.29 14.39
N HIS A 144 5.66 0.68 14.41
CA HIS A 144 4.42 1.20 13.80
C HIS A 144 3.79 2.38 14.58
N HIS A 145 4.49 3.51 14.68
CA HIS A 145 4.02 4.69 15.40
C HIS A 145 4.79 5.96 14.98
N PHE A 146 4.27 7.15 15.31
CA PHE A 146 4.99 8.42 15.12
C PHE A 146 6.35 8.45 15.84
N PRO A 147 7.36 9.16 15.30
CA PRO A 147 8.62 9.41 16.00
C PRO A 147 8.33 10.05 17.37
N ARG A 148 9.14 9.68 18.39
CA ARG A 148 8.92 10.11 19.78
C ARG A 148 10.13 10.77 20.41
N PHE A 149 11.30 10.57 19.83
CA PHE A 149 12.55 11.16 20.32
C PHE A 149 12.68 12.57 19.79
N HIS A 150 13.19 13.48 20.62
CA HIS A 150 13.25 14.90 20.30
C HIS A 150 13.96 15.18 18.97
N GLU A 151 15.13 14.56 18.76
CA GLU A 151 15.89 14.67 17.51
C GLU A 151 15.12 14.19 16.26
N GLU A 152 14.39 13.08 16.37
CA GLU A 152 13.57 12.55 15.27
C GLU A 152 12.32 13.41 15.02
N LEU A 153 11.79 14.06 16.06
CA LEU A 153 10.68 15.01 15.92
C LEU A 153 11.11 16.31 15.24
N VAL A 154 12.34 16.78 15.52
CA VAL A 154 12.92 17.93 14.84
C VAL A 154 13.14 17.61 13.36
N GLU A 155 13.79 16.49 13.04
CA GLU A 155 13.99 16.03 11.67
C GLU A 155 12.66 15.89 10.92
N PHE A 156 11.64 15.28 11.56
CA PHE A 156 10.30 15.16 10.98
C PHE A 156 9.68 16.52 10.67
N ALA A 157 9.76 17.48 11.60
CA ALA A 157 9.22 18.82 11.40
C ALA A 157 9.94 19.57 10.27
N GLU A 158 11.28 19.48 10.20
CA GLU A 158 12.08 20.08 9.14
C GLU A 158 11.71 19.50 7.77
N MET A 159 11.53 18.19 7.67
CA MET A 159 11.12 17.52 6.43
C MET A 159 9.72 17.94 5.98
N VAL A 160 8.78 18.10 6.92
CA VAL A 160 7.43 18.63 6.64
C VAL A 160 7.49 20.06 6.11
N ILE A 161 8.33 20.91 6.71
CA ILE A 161 8.52 22.29 6.25
C ILE A 161 9.18 22.32 4.86
N GLU A 162 10.17 21.47 4.61
CA GLU A 162 10.82 21.35 3.31
C GLU A 162 9.80 20.96 2.23
N ALA A 163 9.03 19.89 2.46
CA ALA A 163 8.03 19.39 1.53
C ALA A 163 6.97 20.44 1.20
N ALA A 164 6.50 21.19 2.20
CA ALA A 164 5.49 22.23 2.01
C ALA A 164 5.94 23.37 1.06
N HIS A 165 7.24 23.54 0.83
CA HIS A 165 7.79 24.54 -0.11
C HIS A 165 8.10 24.00 -1.51
N MET A 166 7.78 22.73 -1.81
CA MET A 166 8.01 22.10 -3.12
C MET A 166 6.86 22.31 -4.12
N ILE A 167 5.97 23.27 -3.85
CA ILE A 167 4.78 23.60 -4.65
C ILE A 167 5.15 24.63 -5.73
#